data_AF-G0N462-F1
#
_entry.id   AF-G0N462-F1
#
_cell.length_a   1.000
_cell.length_b   1.000
_cell.length_c   1.000
_cell.angle_alpha   90.00
_cell.angle_beta   90.00
_cell.angle_gamma   90.00
#
_symmetry.space_group_name_H-M   'P 1'
#
loop_
_entity.id
_entity.type
_entity.pdbx_description
1 polymer ?
#
loop_
_entity_poly.entity_id
_entity_poly.type
_entity_poly.pdbx_seq_one_letter_code
_entity_poly.pdbx_strand_id
1 'polypeptide(L)'
;MLIALDNFFSTDDKIDFFGSRCTRKPSYNYKLSGKQYGDGIFWNTFYELTLFINHNCTNTGAKIRQIERITQYAPTSAQYVEIKPWNSSITNLGQESAGYL
;
A
#
# COMPACT_ATOMS: atom_id res chain seq x y z
N MET A 1 3.97 -0.08 0.50
CA MET A 1 3.58 0.47 1.80
C MET A 1 2.11 0.21 1.96
N LEU A 2 1.71 -0.43 3.06
CA LEU A 2 0.31 -0.68 3.39
C LEU A 2 -0.13 0.35 4.42
N ILE A 3 -1.24 1.02 4.18
CA ILE A 3 -1.76 2.13 4.97
C ILE A 3 -3.25 1.91 5.25
N ALA A 4 -3.71 2.29 6.44
CA ALA A 4 -5.12 2.46 6.78
C ALA A 4 -5.51 3.94 6.60
N LEU A 5 -6.44 4.25 5.71
CA LEU A 5 -7.00 5.60 5.58
C LEU A 5 -8.12 5.73 6.65
N ASP A 6 -8.26 6.90 7.30
CA ASP A 6 -9.29 7.27 8.32
C ASP A 6 -8.93 7.27 9.83
N ASN A 7 -7.67 7.16 10.22
CA ASN A 7 -7.33 7.19 11.64
C ASN A 7 -7.07 8.62 12.17
N PHE A 8 -8.13 9.41 12.37
CA PHE A 8 -8.05 10.81 12.82
C PHE A 8 -7.30 11.03 14.17
N PHE A 9 -7.08 9.96 14.95
CA PHE A 9 -6.37 9.98 16.24
C PHE A 9 -5.04 9.21 16.26
N SER A 10 -4.71 8.43 15.22
CA SER A 10 -3.39 7.79 15.11
C SER A 10 -2.52 8.66 14.22
N THR A 11 -1.35 9.05 14.73
CA THR A 11 -0.33 9.75 13.92
C THR A 11 0.41 8.79 12.99
N ASP A 12 0.15 7.48 13.09
CA ASP A 12 0.72 6.46 12.21
C ASP A 12 -0.39 5.58 11.61
N ASP A 13 -0.71 5.88 10.35
CA ASP A 13 -1.65 5.14 9.50
C ASP A 13 -0.95 4.00 8.75
N LYS A 14 0.37 3.91 8.85
CA LYS A 14 1.15 2.90 8.14
C LYS A 14 1.12 1.59 8.90
N ILE A 15 0.46 0.60 8.29
CA ILE A 15 0.38 -0.77 8.83
C ILE A 15 1.71 -1.50 8.66
N ASP A 16 2.31 -1.40 7.46
CA ASP A 16 3.58 -2.08 7.17
C ASP A 16 4.32 -1.46 5.97
N PHE A 17 5.65 -1.59 5.95
CA PHE A 17 6.51 -1.13 4.87
C PHE A 17 7.59 -2.16 4.52
N PHE A 18 7.54 -2.62 3.26
CA PHE A 18 8.43 -3.65 2.75
C PHE A 18 9.86 -3.16 2.42
N GLY A 19 10.09 -1.84 2.42
CA GLY A 19 11.38 -1.25 2.06
C GLY A 19 11.63 -1.16 0.55
N SER A 20 12.68 -0.42 0.20
CA SER A 20 13.20 -0.34 -1.16
C SER A 20 14.00 -1.59 -1.51
N ARG A 21 13.72 -2.20 -2.66
CA ARG A 21 14.44 -3.38 -3.16
C ARG A 21 14.93 -3.13 -4.58
N CYS A 22 16.25 -3.17 -4.76
CA CYS A 22 16.84 -3.25 -6.09
C CYS A 22 16.82 -4.71 -6.55
N THR A 23 16.10 -5.00 -7.63
CA THR A 23 16.04 -6.33 -8.23
C THR A 23 16.56 -6.29 -9.65
N ARG A 24 17.30 -7.34 -10.04
CA ARG A 24 17.64 -7.62 -11.46
C ARG A 24 16.63 -8.58 -12.10
N LYS A 25 15.75 -9.19 -11.29
CA LYS A 25 14.72 -10.13 -11.73
C LYS A 25 13.42 -9.38 -12.06
N PRO A 26 12.62 -9.86 -13.03
CA PRO A 26 11.39 -9.19 -13.47
C PRO A 26 10.26 -9.24 -12.43
N SER A 27 10.38 -10.07 -11.40
CA SER A 27 9.41 -10.20 -10.31
C SER A 27 10.09 -10.26 -8.95
N TYR A 28 9.36 -9.85 -7.93
CA TYR A 28 9.80 -9.91 -6.54
C TYR A 28 8.62 -10.22 -5.63
N ASN A 29 8.77 -11.22 -4.77
CA ASN A 29 7.76 -11.58 -3.80
C ASN A 29 7.80 -10.57 -2.64
N TYR A 30 6.64 -10.07 -2.25
CA TYR A 30 6.50 -9.19 -1.09
C TYR A 30 5.51 -9.81 -0.10
N LYS A 31 5.69 -9.48 1.18
CA LYS A 31 4.74 -9.75 2.23
C LYS A 31 4.60 -8.48 3.04
N LEU A 32 3.36 -8.02 3.19
CA LEU A 32 2.99 -6.92 4.06
C LEU A 32 1.93 -7.45 5.03
N SER A 33 2.14 -7.26 6.32
CA SER A 33 1.20 -7.69 7.36
C SER A 33 1.40 -6.87 8.61
N GLY A 34 0.30 -6.47 9.24
CA GLY A 34 0.35 -5.76 10.51
C GLY A 34 -0.95 -5.96 11.29
N LYS A 35 -1.05 -5.28 12.42
CA LYS A 35 -2.26 -5.25 13.24
C LYS A 35 -2.82 -3.84 13.26
N GLN A 36 -4.11 -3.71 13.00
CA GLN A 36 -4.82 -2.45 13.11
C GLN A 36 -5.79 -2.53 14.29
N TYR A 37 -5.87 -1.46 15.08
CA TYR A 37 -6.75 -1.38 16.24
C TYR A 37 -7.50 -0.05 16.20
N GLY A 38 -8.83 -0.14 16.12
CA GLY A 38 -9.72 1.03 16.18
C GLY A 38 -9.82 1.78 14.85
N ASP A 39 -11.03 2.30 14.61
CA ASP A 39 -11.39 3.09 13.44
C ASP A 39 -12.04 4.38 13.97
N GLY A 40 -11.21 5.41 14.20
CA GLY A 40 -11.66 6.76 14.57
C GLY A 40 -12.67 6.89 15.74
N ILE A 41 -13.27 8.08 15.86
CA ILE A 41 -14.26 8.42 16.91
C ILE A 41 -15.71 8.41 16.36
N PHE A 42 -15.90 8.36 15.05
CA PHE A 42 -17.21 8.53 14.43
C PHE A 42 -17.59 7.34 13.58
N TRP A 43 -18.41 6.44 14.14
CA TRP A 43 -19.32 5.48 13.46
C TRP A 43 -18.83 4.70 12.24
N ASN A 44 -17.54 4.73 11.92
CA ASN A 44 -16.97 3.97 10.84
C ASN A 44 -16.68 2.58 11.41
N THR A 45 -17.30 1.58 10.79
CA THR A 45 -17.15 0.18 11.20
C THR A 45 -16.26 -0.55 10.19
N PHE A 46 -15.44 0.18 9.44
CA PHE A 46 -14.66 -0.34 8.33
C PHE A 46 -13.26 0.28 8.28
N TYR A 47 -12.25 -0.56 8.40
CA TYR A 47 -10.90 -0.20 7.99
C TYR A 47 -10.85 0.04 6.48
N GLU A 48 -10.26 1.16 6.07
CA GLU A 48 -9.95 1.46 4.67
C GLU A 48 -8.47 1.12 4.38
N LEU A 49 -8.21 0.00 3.70
CA LEU A 49 -6.84 -0.50 3.50
C LEU A 49 -6.34 -0.18 2.08
N THR A 50 -5.25 0.58 1.99
CA THR A 50 -4.66 0.99 0.70
C THR A 50 -3.19 0.59 0.59
N LEU A 51 -2.82 0.06 -0.58
CA LEU A 51 -1.46 -0.35 -0.91
C LEU A 51 -0.82 0.65 -1.88
N PHE A 52 0.26 1.29 -1.43
CA PHE A 52 1.10 2.14 -2.27
C PHE A 52 2.37 1.42 -2.69
N ILE A 53 2.74 1.54 -3.97
CA ILE A 53 3.96 0.94 -4.52
C ILE A 53 4.74 2.00 -5.27
N ASN A 54 5.95 2.29 -4.80
CA ASN A 54 6.91 3.14 -5.50
C ASN A 54 7.87 2.25 -6.27
N HIS A 55 8.03 2.49 -7.57
CA HIS A 55 8.94 1.74 -8.42
C HIS A 55 9.57 2.62 -9.49
N ASN A 56 10.68 2.16 -10.05
CA ASN A 56 11.36 2.78 -11.19
C ASN A 56 11.35 1.87 -12.43
N CYS A 57 10.47 0.86 -12.47
CA CYS A 57 10.26 0.01 -13.64
C CYS A 57 9.62 0.81 -14.78
N THR A 58 10.45 1.47 -15.60
CA THR A 58 10.03 2.32 -16.71
C THR A 58 10.78 1.95 -17.99
N ASN A 59 10.10 2.06 -19.14
CA ASN A 59 10.71 1.87 -20.46
C ASN A 59 11.35 3.17 -21.00
N THR A 60 11.08 4.31 -20.36
CA THR A 60 11.53 5.64 -20.78
C THR A 60 12.06 6.43 -19.59
N GLY A 61 13.37 6.70 -19.59
CA GLY A 61 14.05 7.49 -18.53
C GLY A 61 14.04 6.84 -17.14
N ALA A 62 14.84 7.37 -16.22
CA ALA A 62 14.89 6.92 -14.82
C ALA A 62 13.95 7.77 -13.96
N LYS A 63 12.65 7.49 -14.00
CA LYS A 63 11.65 8.19 -13.19
C LYS A 63 10.99 7.25 -12.19
N ILE A 64 10.82 7.72 -10.96
CA ILE A 64 10.04 7.01 -9.94
C ILE A 64 8.55 7.22 -10.25
N ARG A 65 7.78 6.14 -10.12
CA ARG A 65 6.33 6.15 -10.26
C ARG A 65 5.70 5.56 -9.01
N GLN A 66 4.57 6.14 -8.62
CA GLN A 66 3.76 5.69 -7.50
C GLN A 66 2.47 5.09 -8.02
N ILE A 67 2.17 3.88 -7.58
CA ILE A 67 0.91 3.19 -7.81
C ILE A 67 0.14 3.24 -6.51
N GLU A 68 -1.04 3.83 -6.55
CA GLU A 68 -2.06 3.70 -5.52
C GLU A 68 -3.04 2.62 -5.95
N ARG A 69 -3.21 1.61 -5.09
CA ARG A 69 -4.17 0.54 -5.32
C ARG A 69 -5.55 0.95 -4.82
N ILE A 70 -6.60 0.38 -5.43
CA ILE A 70 -7.98 0.50 -4.95
C ILE A 70 -8.03 0.15 -3.46
N THR A 71 -8.57 1.07 -2.66
CA THR A 71 -8.85 0.92 -1.24
C THR A 71 -9.78 -0.27 -1.00
N GLN A 72 -9.36 -1.19 -0.14
CA GLN A 72 -10.17 -2.32 0.30
C GLN A 72 -10.79 -2.01 1.65
N TYR A 73 -12.12 -2.07 1.70
CA TYR A 73 -12.88 -1.91 2.93
C TYR A 73 -12.99 -3.24 3.67
N ALA A 74 -12.71 -3.24 4.96
CA ALA A 74 -12.84 -4.43 5.80
C ALA A 74 -13.50 -4.09 7.14
N PRO A 75 -14.49 -4.86 7.61
CA PRO A 75 -15.20 -4.51 8.83
C PRO A 75 -14.27 -4.58 10.04
N THR A 76 -14.43 -3.67 11.00
CA THR A 76 -13.61 -3.60 12.21
C THR A 76 -13.76 -4.83 13.12
N SER A 77 -14.84 -5.59 12.94
CA SER A 77 -15.07 -6.89 13.58
C SER A 77 -14.29 -8.04 12.94
N ALA A 78 -13.67 -7.85 11.78
CA ALA A 78 -12.89 -8.89 11.11
C ALA A 78 -11.64 -9.22 11.93
N GLN A 79 -11.50 -10.50 12.29
CA GLN A 79 -10.28 -11.00 12.96
C GLN A 79 -9.11 -11.17 11.99
N TYR A 80 -9.40 -11.34 10.69
CA TYR A 80 -8.41 -11.52 9.64
C TYR A 80 -8.92 -10.92 8.35
N VAL A 81 -8.05 -10.16 7.67
CA VAL A 81 -8.34 -9.55 6.38
C VAL A 81 -7.20 -9.89 5.43
N GLU A 82 -7.54 -10.56 4.33
CA GLU A 82 -6.60 -10.80 3.25
C GLU A 82 -6.78 -9.75 2.17
N ILE A 83 -5.69 -9.07 1.83
CA ILE A 83 -5.64 -8.19 0.66
C ILE A 83 -5.29 -9.07 -0.53
N LYS A 84 -6.14 -9.06 -1.54
CA LYS A 84 -5.97 -9.93 -2.72
C LYS A 84 -4.55 -9.76 -3.29
N PRO A 85 -3.81 -10.87 -3.49
CA PRO A 85 -2.48 -10.82 -4.06
C PRO A 85 -2.48 -10.06 -5.39
N TRP A 86 -1.55 -9.13 -5.55
CA TRP A 86 -1.39 -8.42 -6.80
C TRP A 86 -0.24 -9.00 -7.60
N ASN A 87 -0.58 -9.72 -8.67
CA ASN A 87 0.36 -10.27 -9.64
C ASN A 87 0.12 -9.61 -10.99
N SER A 88 0.73 -8.44 -11.22
CA SER A 88 0.65 -7.73 -12.49
C SER A 88 1.98 -7.06 -12.80
N SER A 89 2.25 -6.90 -14.10
CA SER A 89 3.39 -6.09 -14.54
C SER A 89 3.15 -4.64 -14.16
N ILE A 90 4.14 -4.04 -13.50
CA ILE A 90 4.07 -2.64 -13.05
C ILE A 90 4.80 -1.68 -13.99
N THR A 91 5.33 -2.18 -15.10
CA THR A 91 6.12 -1.38 -16.05
C THR A 91 5.30 -0.18 -16.55
N ASN A 92 5.83 1.03 -16.34
CA ASN A 92 5.19 2.31 -16.66
C ASN A 92 3.83 2.59 -15.95
N LEU A 93 3.40 1.74 -15.02
CA LEU A 93 2.17 1.99 -14.26
C LEU A 93 2.39 3.08 -13.21
N GLY A 94 1.28 3.67 -12.72
CA GLY A 94 1.31 4.72 -11.70
C GLY A 94 1.58 6.11 -12.25
N GLN A 95 1.50 7.10 -11.37
CA GLN A 95 1.81 8.50 -11.66
C GLN A 95 3.30 8.76 -11.43
N GLU A 96 3.91 9.61 -12.26
CA GLU A 96 5.29 10.07 -11.99
C GLU A 96 5.31 10.82 -10.67
N SER A 97 6.25 10.47 -9.81
CA SER A 97 6.44 11.10 -8.51
C SER A 97 7.90 11.49 -8.38
N ALA A 98 8.17 12.68 -7.83
CA ALA A 98 9.52 13.19 -7.59
C ALA A 98 10.25 12.46 -6.43
N GLY A 99 9.78 11.26 -6.09
CA GLY A 99 9.60 10.81 -4.71
C GLY A 99 10.80 10.93 -3.77
N TYR A 100 10.51 11.39 -2.56
CA TYR A 100 11.01 10.86 -1.29
C TYR A 100 9.91 11.06 -0.23
N LEU A 101 9.32 9.97 0.24
CA LEU A 101 8.68 9.85 1.55
C LEU A 101 9.26 8.61 2.22
#